data_AF-A0A1U7V8F7-F1
#
_entry.id   AF-A0A1U7V8F7-F1
#
_cell.length_a   1.000
_cell.length_b   1.000
_cell.length_c   1.000
_cell.angle_alpha   90.00
_cell.angle_beta   90.00
_cell.angle_gamma   90.00
#
_symmetry.space_group_name_H-M   'P 1'
#
loop_
_entity.id
_entity.type
_entity.pdbx_description
1 polymer ?
#
loop_
_entity_poly.entity_id
_entity_poly.type
_entity_poly.pdbx_seq_one_letter_code
_entity_poly.pdbx_strand_id
1 'polypeptide(L)'
;MLSFQVVNHGIPQSVMKDALDVATEFFDLPNEEKMNLYSTNVHTPVRYGTSMNQSKDKAYFWRDFLKHYSNPISSFIDLWPSNPTSYKKKMGDYAREVQKLHQQLMEVVLESLGLDPNYLHEEIAQGSQVSGACIIKQRFFFPFYPI
;
A
#
# COMPACT_ATOMS: atom_id res chain seq x y z
N MET A 1 -17.58 -11.49 5.99
CA MET A 1 -16.13 -11.53 5.72
C MET A 1 -15.45 -11.53 7.07
N LEU A 2 -14.78 -12.62 7.45
CA LEU A 2 -14.02 -12.69 8.71
C LEU A 2 -12.67 -12.01 8.49
N SER A 3 -12.30 -11.08 9.35
CA SER A 3 -10.99 -10.43 9.37
C SER A 3 -10.28 -10.75 10.68
N PHE A 4 -8.96 -10.84 10.65
CA PHE A 4 -8.11 -11.06 11.83
C PHE A 4 -6.96 -10.07 11.83
N GLN A 5 -6.40 -9.82 13.02
CA GLN A 5 -5.21 -8.99 13.21
C GLN A 5 -4.04 -9.89 13.57
N VAL A 6 -2.90 -9.70 12.92
CA VAL A 6 -1.64 -10.35 13.28
C VAL A 6 -0.89 -9.44 14.24
N VAL A 7 -0.58 -9.95 15.43
CA VAL A 7 0.29 -9.29 16.42
C VAL A 7 1.61 -10.06 16.49
N ASN A 8 2.69 -9.43 16.96
CA ASN A 8 4.02 -10.03 17.02
C ASN A 8 4.50 -10.59 15.65
N HIS A 9 4.14 -9.90 14.57
CA HIS A 9 4.39 -10.31 13.17
C HIS A 9 5.85 -10.18 12.71
N GLY A 10 6.81 -9.91 13.61
CA GLY A 10 8.25 -9.86 13.29
C GLY A 10 8.75 -8.60 12.57
N ILE A 11 7.88 -7.82 11.92
CA ILE A 11 8.28 -6.56 11.26
C ILE A 11 8.76 -5.54 12.32
N PRO A 12 9.99 -4.99 12.20
CA PRO A 12 10.50 -4.02 13.14
C PRO A 12 9.64 -2.75 13.20
N GLN A 13 9.37 -2.26 14.41
CA GLN A 13 8.59 -1.03 14.62
C GLN A 13 9.22 0.19 13.94
N SER A 14 10.55 0.26 13.88
CA SER A 14 11.28 1.32 13.18
C SER A 14 10.96 1.35 11.69
N VAL A 15 10.90 0.18 11.03
CA VAL A 15 10.59 0.06 9.59
C VAL A 15 9.16 0.50 9.29
N MET A 16 8.21 0.11 10.14
CA MET A 16 6.82 0.56 10.01
C MET A 16 6.69 2.08 10.21
N LYS A 17 7.37 2.63 11.22
CA LYS A 17 7.38 4.07 11.48
C LYS A 17 8.00 4.83 10.32
N ASP A 18 9.15 4.40 9.83
CA ASP A 18 9.83 5.03 8.68
C ASP A 18 8.95 5.05 7.42
N ALA A 19 8.22 3.96 7.16
CA ALA A 19 7.29 3.89 6.03
C ALA A 19 6.09 4.83 6.20
N LEU A 20 5.55 4.96 7.42
CA LEU A 20 4.46 5.90 7.73
C LEU A 20 4.92 7.36 7.65
N ASP A 21 6.12 7.66 8.15
CA ASP A 21 6.70 9.01 8.12
C ASP A 21 6.92 9.45 6.66
N VAL A 22 7.55 8.61 5.84
CA VAL A 22 7.84 8.94 4.44
C VAL A 22 6.60 9.00 3.56
N ALA A 23 5.60 8.18 3.88
CA ALA A 23 4.27 8.27 3.28
C ALA A 23 3.61 9.63 3.60
N THR A 24 3.70 10.05 4.86
CA THR A 24 3.13 11.33 5.31
C THR A 24 3.81 12.49 4.60
N GLU A 25 5.14 12.48 4.54
CA GLU A 25 5.95 13.45 3.77
C GLU A 25 5.49 13.52 2.31
N PHE A 26 5.30 12.39 1.63
CA PHE A 26 4.80 12.36 0.25
C PHE A 26 3.43 13.05 0.11
N PHE A 27 2.48 12.78 1.01
CA PHE A 27 1.15 13.38 0.92
C PHE A 27 1.11 14.88 1.26
N ASP A 28 2.10 15.35 2.01
CA ASP A 28 2.26 16.75 2.37
C ASP A 28 3.00 17.57 1.28
N LEU A 29 3.52 16.91 0.24
CA LEU A 29 4.05 17.58 -0.95
C LEU A 29 2.97 18.42 -1.66
N PRO A 30 3.40 19.45 -2.43
CA PRO A 30 2.51 20.21 -3.30
C PRO A 30 1.70 19.30 -4.23
N ASN A 31 0.47 19.73 -4.56
CA ASN A 31 -0.39 18.94 -5.44
C ASN A 31 0.23 18.72 -6.82
N GLU A 32 0.99 19.69 -7.34
CA GLU A 32 1.70 19.56 -8.63
C GLU A 32 2.62 18.33 -8.65
N GLU A 33 3.39 18.11 -7.58
CA GLU A 33 4.27 16.94 -7.48
C GLU A 33 3.51 15.62 -7.40
N LYS A 34 2.42 15.58 -6.63
CA LYS A 34 1.59 14.37 -6.48
C LYS A 34 0.84 14.04 -7.78
N MET A 35 0.36 15.07 -8.49
CA MET A 35 -0.38 14.92 -9.74
C MET A 35 0.48 14.41 -10.89
N ASN A 36 1.81 14.51 -10.82
CA ASN A 36 2.72 13.85 -11.78
C ASN A 36 2.56 12.33 -11.78
N LEU A 37 2.08 11.74 -10.69
CA LEU A 37 1.82 10.31 -10.56
C LEU A 37 0.34 9.96 -10.79
N TYR A 38 -0.50 10.94 -11.16
CA TYR A 38 -1.92 10.71 -11.39
C TYR A 38 -2.16 9.85 -12.63
N SER A 39 -2.98 8.81 -12.51
CA SER A 39 -3.42 8.02 -13.65
C SER A 39 -4.82 7.45 -13.44
N THR A 40 -5.63 7.50 -14.50
CA THR A 40 -6.94 6.84 -14.55
C THR A 40 -6.82 5.35 -14.88
N ASN A 41 -5.69 4.93 -15.46
CA ASN A 41 -5.43 3.54 -15.79
C ASN A 41 -5.07 2.75 -14.51
N VAL A 42 -5.88 1.74 -14.19
CA VAL A 42 -5.71 0.90 -13.00
C VAL A 42 -4.50 -0.03 -13.06
N HIS A 43 -3.96 -0.25 -14.27
CA HIS A 43 -2.79 -1.07 -14.52
C HIS A 43 -1.47 -0.28 -14.51
N THR A 44 -1.52 1.04 -14.32
CA THR A 44 -0.30 1.83 -14.16
C THR A 44 0.47 1.37 -12.92
N PRO A 45 1.77 1.01 -13.03
CA PRO A 45 2.54 0.45 -11.93
C PRO A 45 2.62 1.34 -10.69
N VAL A 46 2.61 2.67 -10.87
CA VAL A 46 2.55 3.66 -9.79
C VAL A 46 1.43 4.63 -10.10
N ARG A 47 0.52 4.81 -9.17
CA ARG A 47 -0.70 5.57 -9.37
C ARG A 47 -1.08 6.33 -8.11
N TYR A 48 -1.03 7.66 -8.23
CA TYR A 48 -1.74 8.56 -7.36
C TYR A 48 -3.19 8.69 -7.83
N GLY A 49 -4.12 8.74 -6.90
CA GLY A 49 -5.49 9.08 -7.21
C GLY A 49 -6.18 9.71 -6.02
N THR A 50 -7.15 10.54 -6.35
CA THR A 50 -8.05 11.14 -5.37
C THR A 50 -9.47 10.71 -5.68
N SER A 51 -10.19 10.19 -4.69
CA SER A 51 -11.58 9.74 -4.86
C SER A 51 -12.53 10.67 -4.13
N MET A 52 -13.52 11.19 -4.84
CA MET A 52 -14.76 11.69 -4.26
C MET A 52 -15.87 10.65 -4.50
N ASN A 53 -16.27 9.91 -3.48
CA ASN A 53 -17.49 9.09 -3.56
C ASN A 53 -18.71 10.00 -3.34
N GLN A 54 -19.08 10.78 -4.36
CA GLN A 54 -20.19 11.74 -4.25
C GLN A 54 -21.58 11.08 -4.26
N SER A 55 -21.71 9.83 -4.72
CA SER A 55 -23.02 9.27 -5.07
C SER A 55 -23.71 8.44 -3.99
N LYS A 56 -23.06 8.14 -2.85
CA LYS A 56 -23.64 7.21 -1.84
C LYS A 56 -23.50 7.62 -0.37
N ASP A 57 -22.61 8.54 -0.02
CA ASP A 57 -22.32 8.82 1.39
C ASP A 57 -22.85 10.20 1.82
N LYS A 58 -23.56 10.23 2.96
CA LYS A 58 -23.99 11.47 3.65
C LYS A 58 -22.82 12.29 4.20
N ALA A 59 -21.59 11.75 4.14
CA ALA A 59 -20.36 12.41 4.50
C ALA A 59 -19.42 12.41 3.29
N TYR A 60 -18.78 13.55 3.03
CA TYR A 60 -17.77 13.67 1.99
C TYR A 60 -16.49 12.96 2.45
N PHE A 61 -16.34 11.69 2.10
CA PHE A 61 -15.09 10.96 2.32
C PHE A 61 -14.13 11.26 1.17
N TRP A 62 -13.18 12.16 1.44
CA TRP A 62 -12.07 12.42 0.55
C TRP A 62 -10.96 11.40 0.84
N ARG A 63 -10.57 10.62 -0.16
CA ARG A 63 -9.43 9.69 -0.03
C ARG A 63 -8.42 9.99 -1.11
N ASP A 64 -7.22 10.35 -0.67
CA ASP A 64 -6.05 10.37 -1.51
C ASP A 64 -5.32 9.04 -1.31
N PHE A 65 -4.89 8.42 -2.39
CA PHE A 65 -4.13 7.18 -2.33
C PHE A 65 -2.94 7.23 -3.27
N LEU A 66 -1.89 6.53 -2.86
CA LEU A 66 -0.76 6.17 -3.70
C LEU A 66 -0.67 4.66 -3.71
N LYS A 67 -0.78 4.06 -4.89
CA LYS A 67 -0.60 2.63 -5.11
C LYS A 67 0.66 2.43 -5.96
N HIS A 68 1.54 1.54 -5.54
CA HIS A 68 2.67 1.14 -6.37
C HIS A 68 2.91 -0.36 -6.32
N TYR A 69 3.24 -0.97 -7.46
CA TYR A 69 3.62 -2.37 -7.55
C TYR A 69 4.91 -2.60 -6.76
N SER A 70 4.92 -3.68 -5.97
CA SER A 70 6.04 -4.03 -5.09
C SER A 70 6.50 -5.47 -5.26
N ASN A 71 6.06 -6.19 -6.30
CA ASN A 71 6.61 -7.52 -6.56
C ASN A 71 6.87 -7.77 -8.06
N PRO A 72 8.12 -8.08 -8.44
CA PRO A 72 9.34 -7.96 -7.65
C PRO A 72 9.72 -6.49 -7.40
N ILE A 73 10.12 -6.13 -6.17
CA ILE A 73 10.46 -4.74 -5.79
C ILE A 73 11.49 -4.13 -6.76
N SER A 74 12.53 -4.90 -7.12
CA SER A 74 13.62 -4.46 -7.99
C SER A 74 13.17 -3.99 -9.36
N SER A 75 12.06 -4.49 -9.90
CA SER A 75 11.56 -4.10 -11.22
C SER A 75 10.73 -2.83 -11.20
N PHE A 76 10.23 -2.41 -10.03
CA PHE A 76 9.30 -1.30 -9.92
C PHE A 76 9.80 -0.13 -9.06
N ILE A 77 10.82 -0.35 -8.23
CA ILE A 77 11.32 0.66 -7.27
C ILE A 77 11.76 1.97 -7.95
N ASP A 78 12.22 1.90 -9.20
CA ASP A 78 12.64 3.08 -9.96
C ASP A 78 11.44 3.97 -10.36
N LEU A 79 10.26 3.37 -10.53
CA LEU A 79 9.02 4.07 -10.87
C LEU A 79 8.35 4.74 -9.66
N TRP A 80 8.76 4.37 -8.45
CA TRP A 80 8.20 4.92 -7.22
C TRP A 80 8.56 6.41 -7.06
N PRO A 81 7.85 7.17 -6.20
CA PRO A 81 8.18 8.56 -5.93
C PRO A 81 9.67 8.76 -5.59
N SER A 82 10.31 9.71 -6.27
CA SER A 82 11.68 10.15 -5.95
C SER A 82 11.71 11.29 -4.93
N ASN A 83 10.55 11.90 -4.64
CA ASN A 83 10.36 12.88 -3.58
C ASN A 83 9.30 12.34 -2.61
N PRO A 84 9.58 12.26 -1.28
CA PRO A 84 10.87 12.52 -0.62
C PRO A 84 11.98 11.57 -1.07
N THR A 85 13.23 12.02 -1.04
CA THR A 85 14.40 11.24 -1.52
C THR A 85 14.59 9.91 -0.79
N SER A 86 14.09 9.82 0.45
CA SER A 86 14.13 8.61 1.26
C SER A 86 12.99 7.62 0.97
N TYR A 87 11.99 8.00 0.15
CA TYR A 87 10.77 7.22 -0.10
C TYR A 87 11.08 5.80 -0.58
N LYS A 88 11.83 5.67 -1.66
CA LYS A 88 12.17 4.39 -2.27
C LYS A 88 12.83 3.43 -1.29
N LYS A 89 13.76 3.93 -0.49
CA LYS A 89 14.46 3.13 0.52
C LYS A 89 13.51 2.70 1.65
N LYS A 90 12.89 3.66 2.34
CA LYS A 90 12.08 3.38 3.54
C LYS A 90 10.85 2.52 3.21
N MET A 91 10.15 2.85 2.11
CA MET A 91 9.02 2.05 1.66
C MET A 91 9.44 0.69 1.11
N GLY A 92 10.64 0.60 0.51
CA GLY A 92 11.18 -0.66 -0.01
C GLY A 92 11.57 -1.63 1.10
N ASP A 93 12.17 -1.11 2.17
CA ASP A 93 12.49 -1.87 3.39
C ASP A 93 11.20 -2.44 4.00
N TYR A 94 10.14 -1.63 4.12
CA TYR A 94 8.83 -2.08 4.59
C TYR A 94 8.17 -3.12 3.67
N ALA A 95 8.15 -2.88 2.35
CA ALA A 95 7.56 -3.81 1.39
C ALA A 95 8.23 -5.20 1.44
N ARG A 96 9.54 -5.25 1.67
CA ARG A 96 10.29 -6.51 1.81
C ARG A 96 9.88 -7.28 3.06
N GLU A 97 9.73 -6.60 4.19
CA GLU A 97 9.29 -7.24 5.44
C GLU A 97 7.83 -7.73 5.35
N VAL A 98 6.96 -6.95 4.71
CA VAL A 98 5.56 -7.37 4.44
C VAL A 98 5.51 -8.57 3.51
N GLN A 99 6.38 -8.63 2.49
CA GLN A 99 6.44 -9.78 1.58
C GLN A 99 6.82 -11.08 2.30
N LYS A 100 7.81 -11.02 3.21
CA LYS A 100 8.19 -12.17 4.05
C LYS A 100 7.02 -12.63 4.92
N LEU A 101 6.34 -11.69 5.58
CA LEU A 101 5.17 -11.99 6.40
C LEU A 101 4.03 -12.61 5.56
N HIS A 102 3.80 -12.10 4.36
CA HIS A 102 2.79 -12.64 3.44
C HIS A 102 3.10 -14.09 3.07
N GLN A 103 4.35 -14.42 2.75
CA GLN A 103 4.78 -15.79 2.44
C GLN A 103 4.49 -16.73 3.62
N GLN A 104 4.93 -16.35 4.82
CA GLN A 104 4.70 -17.14 6.04
C GLN A 104 3.21 -17.36 6.33
N LEU A 105 2.38 -16.33 6.14
CA LEU A 105 0.93 -16.45 6.33
C LEU A 105 0.29 -17.38 5.30
N MET A 106 0.73 -17.32 4.04
CA MET A 106 0.20 -18.19 3.00
C MET A 106 0.59 -19.65 3.22
N GLU A 107 1.83 -19.92 3.63
CA GLU A 107 2.29 -21.27 4.02
C GLU A 107 1.37 -21.86 5.11
N VAL A 108 1.15 -21.12 6.20
CA VAL A 108 0.28 -21.55 7.31
C VAL A 108 -1.17 -21.75 6.86
N VAL A 109 -1.68 -20.90 5.96
CA VAL A 109 -3.03 -21.07 5.41
C VAL A 109 -3.12 -22.35 4.57
N LEU A 110 -2.13 -22.64 3.72
CA LEU A 110 -2.07 -23.86 2.92
C LEU A 110 -2.02 -25.11 3.81
N GLU A 111 -1.18 -25.11 4.84
CA GLU A 111 -1.10 -26.18 5.83
C GLU A 111 -2.45 -26.41 6.53
N SER A 112 -3.13 -25.32 6.94
CA SER A 112 -4.43 -25.42 7.61
C SER A 112 -5.53 -26.02 6.72
N LEU A 113 -5.35 -25.94 5.40
CA LEU A 113 -6.22 -26.54 4.39
C LEU A 113 -5.81 -27.98 4.03
N GLY A 114 -4.72 -28.50 4.61
CA GLY A 114 -4.16 -29.81 4.29
C GLY A 114 -3.42 -29.86 2.95
N LEU A 115 -3.02 -28.70 2.41
CA LEU A 115 -2.23 -28.59 1.19
C LEU A 115 -0.74 -28.55 1.53
N ASP A 116 0.10 -28.92 0.55
CA ASP A 116 1.55 -28.75 0.66
C ASP A 116 1.87 -27.24 0.79
N PRO A 117 2.65 -26.80 1.79
CA PRO A 117 3.06 -25.40 1.92
C PRO A 117 3.74 -24.85 0.66
N ASN A 118 4.39 -25.72 -0.11
CA ASN A 118 5.08 -25.36 -1.35
C ASN A 118 4.17 -25.36 -2.58
N TYR A 119 2.89 -25.75 -2.44
CA TYR A 119 1.95 -25.91 -3.56
C TYR A 119 1.82 -24.65 -4.41
N LEU A 120 1.89 -23.47 -3.78
CA LEU A 120 1.81 -22.17 -4.46
C LEU A 120 3.08 -21.34 -4.29
N HIS A 121 4.23 -21.96 -3.97
CA HIS A 121 5.44 -21.21 -3.64
C HIS A 121 5.85 -20.28 -4.79
N GLU A 122 5.78 -20.74 -6.04
CA GLU A 122 6.14 -19.91 -7.20
C GLU A 122 5.14 -18.77 -7.41
N GLU A 123 3.84 -19.02 -7.25
CA GLU A 123 2.78 -18.03 -7.41
C GLU A 123 2.80 -16.98 -6.29
N ILE A 124 3.10 -17.38 -5.05
CA ILE A 124 3.26 -16.50 -3.90
C ILE A 124 4.55 -15.69 -4.03
N ALA A 125 5.65 -16.30 -4.50
CA ALA A 125 6.92 -15.62 -4.73
C ALA A 125 6.84 -14.63 -5.91
N GLN A 126 6.19 -15.00 -7.01
CA GLN A 126 5.89 -14.11 -8.14
C GLN A 126 4.85 -13.05 -7.76
N GLY A 127 4.01 -13.35 -6.76
CA GLY A 127 2.98 -12.50 -6.18
C GLY A 127 1.93 -12.07 -7.19
N SER A 128 0.76 -11.68 -6.71
CA SER A 128 -0.11 -10.89 -7.57
C SER A 128 0.59 -9.56 -7.86
N GLN A 129 0.66 -9.13 -9.13
CA GLN A 129 1.08 -7.77 -9.51
C GLN A 129 0.30 -6.68 -8.72
N VAL A 130 -0.83 -7.06 -8.11
CA VAL A 130 -1.74 -6.25 -7.30
C VAL A 130 -1.37 -6.19 -5.82
N SER A 131 -0.38 -6.96 -5.34
CA SER A 131 0.25 -6.79 -4.02
C SER A 131 1.14 -5.54 -4.03
N GLY A 132 0.54 -4.41 -4.37
CA GLY A 132 1.15 -3.11 -4.25
C GLY A 132 0.95 -2.58 -2.84
N ALA A 133 1.98 -1.97 -2.28
CA ALA A 133 1.79 -1.09 -1.14
C ALA A 133 0.81 0.02 -1.59
N CYS A 134 -0.38 -0.01 -0.97
CA CYS A 134 -1.41 0.99 -1.14
C CYS A 134 -1.43 1.81 0.12
N ILE A 135 -1.04 3.08 0.00
CA ILE A 135 -1.05 4.02 1.10
C ILE A 135 -2.26 4.91 0.88
N ILE A 136 -3.14 4.97 1.88
CA ILE A 136 -4.38 5.72 1.81
C ILE A 136 -4.33 6.81 2.88
N LYS A 137 -4.40 8.07 2.45
CA LYS A 137 -4.68 9.21 3.32
C LYS A 137 -6.18 9.50 3.24
N GLN A 138 -6.89 9.21 4.32
CA GLN A 138 -8.31 9.56 4.44
C GLN A 138 -8.45 10.93 5.10
N ARG A 139 -9.14 11.85 4.43
CA ARG A 139 -9.53 13.14 5.01
C ARG A 139 -11.05 13.14 5.19
N PHE A 140 -11.49 13.24 6.43
CA PHE A 140 -12.90 13.42 6.75
C PHE A 140 -13.23 14.90 6.61
N PHE A 141 -14.09 15.25 5.65
CA PHE A 141 -14.68 16.58 5.60
C PHE A 141 -16.09 16.48 6.19
N PHE A 142 -16.23 16.93 7.44
CA PHE A 142 -17.56 17.23 7.97
C PHE A 142 -17.95 18.59 7.40
N PRO A 143 -18.98 18.69 6.54
CA PRO A 143 -19.52 20.00 6.24
C PRO A 143 -20.01 20.57 7.57
N PHE A 144 -19.39 21.64 8.04
CA PHE A 144 -20.02 22.52 9.02
C PHE A 144 -21.30 22.99 8.33
N TYR A 145 -22.44 22.44 8.73
CA TYR A 145 -23.72 23.04 8.40
C TYR A 145 -23.73 24.40 9.13
N PRO A 146 -23.75 25.54 8.43
CA PRO A 146 -24.06 26.80 9.09
C PRO A 146 -25.48 26.68 9.64
N ILE A 147 -25.62 26.88 10.95
CA ILE A 147 -26.91 26.98 11.66
C ILE A 147 -27.62 28.26 11.18
#